data_AF-A0A8J5FMB7-F1
#
_entry.id   AF-A0A8J5FMB7-F1
#
_cell.length_a   1.000
_cell.length_b   1.000
_cell.length_c   1.000
_cell.angle_alpha   90.00
_cell.angle_beta   90.00
_cell.angle_gamma   90.00
#
_symmetry.space_group_name_H-M   'P 1'
#
loop_
_entity.id
_entity.type
_entity.pdbx_description
1 polymer ?
#
loop_
_entity_poly.entity_id
_entity_poly.type
_entity_poly.pdbx_seq_one_letter_code
_entity_poly.pdbx_strand_id
1 'polypeptide(L)'
;MKTILSSQTMDIPEGITVKVDAKIVEVEGPRGKLTRNFKHLNLDFALLDGGKKLKVEAWFGSRKTMAAIRTAISHIQNLITGVTKGYRYKMRLVYAHFPINASIPNNSDSIEIRNFLGEKKVRKVDMLEGVKISRSEKVKDELILDGNDVELVSRSAALINQKCHVKNKDIRKFLDGIYVSEKGTIAEEAYSRYLAVETLIFFLVLSEAEDDSPGDVEEECLAGDESADVVPDREGPDDAQAASRQPHQYVTPLVTGLPGRSSSEWEEDGESQGDGGIAGN
;
A
#
# COMPACT_ATOMS: atom_id res chain seq x y z
N MET A 1 20.31 28.55 0.96
CA MET A 1 19.59 29.20 -0.16
C MET A 1 18.10 28.99 0.03
N LYS A 2 17.29 30.06 -0.02
CA LYS A 2 15.82 29.96 0.04
C LYS A 2 15.31 29.90 -1.39
N THR A 3 14.52 28.88 -1.71
CA THR A 3 13.90 28.75 -3.03
C THR A 3 12.69 29.68 -3.11
N ILE A 4 12.58 30.49 -4.15
CA ILE A 4 11.55 31.54 -4.25
C ILE A 4 10.14 30.92 -4.28
N LEU A 5 9.95 29.89 -5.11
CA LEU A 5 8.72 29.14 -5.20
C LEU A 5 9.05 27.66 -5.31
N SER A 6 8.34 26.84 -4.56
CA SER A 6 8.34 25.39 -4.72
C SER A 6 6.90 24.93 -4.75
N SER A 7 6.50 24.28 -5.83
CA SER A 7 5.15 23.79 -6.03
C SER A 7 5.17 22.33 -6.47
N GLN A 8 4.17 21.59 -6.03
CA GLN A 8 3.88 20.25 -6.51
C GLN A 8 2.38 20.12 -6.73
N THR A 9 2.03 19.32 -7.73
CA THR A 9 0.63 19.05 -8.10
C THR A 9 0.35 17.56 -7.95
N MET A 10 -0.91 17.25 -7.70
CA MET A 10 -1.41 15.89 -7.59
C MET A 10 -2.78 15.81 -8.27
N ASP A 11 -2.98 14.78 -9.07
CA ASP A 11 -4.26 14.51 -9.72
C ASP A 11 -5.22 13.81 -8.74
N ILE A 12 -6.48 14.25 -8.72
CA ILE A 12 -7.55 13.66 -7.90
C ILE A 12 -8.32 12.68 -8.80
N PRO A 13 -8.48 11.40 -8.40
CA PRO A 13 -9.23 10.43 -9.17
C PRO A 13 -10.74 10.73 -9.15
N GLU A 14 -11.45 10.26 -10.17
CA GLU A 14 -12.89 10.50 -10.32
C GLU A 14 -13.69 9.85 -9.18
N GLY A 15 -14.81 10.48 -8.80
CA GLY A 15 -15.69 10.00 -7.74
C GLY A 15 -15.27 10.38 -6.31
N ILE A 16 -14.25 11.23 -6.15
CA ILE A 16 -13.82 11.79 -4.87
C ILE A 16 -14.02 13.29 -4.86
N THR A 17 -14.63 13.82 -3.80
CA THR A 17 -14.75 15.25 -3.60
C THR A 17 -13.76 15.70 -2.54
N VAL A 18 -12.86 16.63 -2.91
CA VAL A 18 -11.91 17.25 -2.00
C VAL A 18 -12.31 18.70 -1.77
N LYS A 19 -12.51 19.08 -0.51
CA LYS A 19 -12.74 20.47 -0.09
C LYS A 19 -11.52 20.96 0.66
N VAL A 20 -11.09 22.18 0.36
CA VAL A 20 -9.94 22.81 1.01
C VAL A 20 -10.38 24.16 1.56
N ASP A 21 -10.52 24.21 2.88
CA ASP A 21 -10.84 25.44 3.61
C ASP A 21 -9.58 25.92 4.33
N ALA A 22 -8.90 26.89 3.72
CA ALA A 22 -7.59 27.39 4.09
C ALA A 22 -6.51 26.29 4.15
N LYS A 23 -6.29 25.68 5.33
CA LYS A 23 -5.29 24.62 5.57
C LYS A 23 -5.92 23.36 6.16
N ILE A 24 -7.24 23.26 6.13
CA ILE A 24 -7.99 22.07 6.51
C ILE A 24 -8.46 21.42 5.20
N VAL A 25 -8.10 20.16 5.03
CA VAL A 25 -8.45 19.37 3.85
C VAL A 25 -9.47 18.33 4.27
N GLU A 26 -10.62 18.33 3.61
CA GLU A 26 -11.67 17.35 3.78
C GLU A 26 -11.79 16.51 2.50
N VAL A 27 -11.78 15.20 2.66
CA VAL A 27 -11.88 14.25 1.56
C VAL A 27 -13.13 13.41 1.80
N GLU A 28 -14.06 13.47 0.85
CA GLU A 28 -15.28 12.67 0.85
C GLU A 28 -15.20 11.62 -0.25
N GLY A 29 -15.49 10.37 0.09
CA GLY A 29 -15.53 9.26 -0.85
C GLY A 29 -16.54 8.19 -0.44
N PRO A 30 -16.57 7.04 -1.15
CA PRO A 30 -17.61 6.03 -0.98
C PRO A 30 -17.60 5.37 0.41
N ARG A 31 -16.43 5.24 1.06
CA ARG A 31 -16.31 4.61 2.38
C ARG A 31 -16.50 5.56 3.56
N GLY A 32 -16.62 6.86 3.32
CA GLY A 32 -16.80 7.86 4.37
C GLY A 32 -16.09 9.18 4.09
N LYS A 33 -15.97 9.98 5.15
CA LYS A 33 -15.35 11.30 5.14
C LYS A 33 -14.14 11.32 6.07
N LEU A 34 -13.04 11.92 5.63
CA LEU A 34 -11.85 12.13 6.44
C LEU A 34 -11.43 13.60 6.38
N THR A 35 -11.12 14.16 7.54
CA THR A 35 -10.70 15.55 7.67
C THR A 35 -9.30 15.60 8.28
N ARG A 36 -8.43 16.44 7.71
CA ARG A 36 -7.07 16.60 8.21
C ARG A 36 -6.64 18.06 8.22
N ASN A 37 -5.93 18.44 9.29
CA ASN A 37 -5.50 19.79 9.54
C ASN A 37 -3.98 19.96 9.30
N PHE A 38 -3.63 20.86 8.39
CA PHE A 38 -2.25 21.21 8.03
C PHE A 38 -1.83 22.62 8.50
N LYS A 39 -2.54 23.23 9.45
CA LYS A 39 -2.25 24.59 9.97
C LYS A 39 -0.82 24.77 10.50
N HIS A 40 -0.21 23.71 11.02
CA HIS A 40 1.16 23.72 11.52
C HIS A 40 2.22 23.87 10.41
N LEU A 41 1.85 23.61 9.15
CA LEU A 41 2.71 23.78 7.99
C LEU A 41 2.44 25.14 7.35
N ASN A 42 3.52 25.85 7.00
CA ASN A 42 3.41 27.08 6.23
C ASN A 42 3.40 26.78 4.73
N LEU A 43 2.30 26.15 4.29
CA LEU A 43 2.02 25.76 2.91
C LEU A 43 0.67 26.32 2.48
N ASP A 44 0.57 26.63 1.20
CA ASP A 44 -0.66 27.07 0.55
C ASP A 44 -1.24 25.92 -0.28
N PHE A 45 -2.54 25.68 -0.12
CA PHE A 45 -3.28 24.64 -0.84
C PHE A 45 -4.25 25.32 -1.80
N ALA A 46 -4.22 24.92 -3.06
CA ALA A 46 -5.12 25.42 -4.09
C ALA A 46 -5.70 24.25 -4.90
N LEU A 47 -7.02 24.29 -5.12
CA LEU A 47 -7.69 23.42 -6.07
C LEU A 47 -7.64 24.09 -7.44
N LEU A 48 -7.04 23.41 -8.41
CA LEU A 48 -6.96 23.83 -9.80
C LEU A 48 -7.92 23.01 -10.68
N ASP A 49 -8.18 23.53 -11.88
CA ASP A 49 -8.96 22.87 -12.93
C ASP A 49 -10.35 22.42 -12.45
N GLY A 50 -11.02 23.26 -11.65
CA GLY A 50 -12.36 22.99 -11.13
C GLY A 50 -12.43 21.81 -10.15
N GLY A 51 -11.30 21.44 -9.51
CA GLY A 51 -11.23 20.40 -8.49
C GLY A 51 -10.59 19.09 -8.96
N LYS A 52 -10.05 19.03 -10.18
CA LYS A 52 -9.36 17.84 -10.70
C LYS A 52 -7.92 17.72 -10.22
N LYS A 53 -7.26 18.84 -9.91
CA LYS A 53 -5.87 18.87 -9.47
C LYS A 53 -5.73 19.62 -8.16
N LEU A 54 -4.99 19.04 -7.22
CA LEU A 54 -4.58 19.72 -6.01
C LEU A 54 -3.14 20.23 -6.20
N LYS A 55 -2.95 21.52 -5.97
CA LYS A 55 -1.63 22.16 -5.97
C LYS A 55 -1.26 22.56 -4.55
N VAL A 56 -0.04 22.21 -4.15
CA VAL A 56 0.55 22.59 -2.86
C VAL A 56 1.79 23.42 -3.13
N GLU A 57 1.84 24.62 -2.56
CA GLU A 57 2.91 25.59 -2.80
C GLU A 57 3.54 26.09 -1.50
N ALA A 58 4.81 26.44 -1.58
CA ALA A 58 5.51 27.19 -0.56
C ALA A 58 6.32 28.32 -1.20
N TRP A 59 6.11 29.53 -0.67
CA TRP A 59 6.90 30.71 -1.01
C TRP A 59 8.10 30.84 -0.09
N PHE A 60 9.25 31.20 -0.65
CA PHE A 60 10.51 31.39 0.08
C PHE A 60 10.87 30.21 0.99
N GLY A 61 10.67 28.99 0.47
CA GLY A 61 10.80 27.75 1.20
C GLY A 61 12.24 27.47 1.67
N SER A 62 12.38 27.09 2.94
CA SER A 62 13.59 26.44 3.43
C SER A 62 13.62 24.96 3.00
N ARG A 63 14.77 24.28 3.14
CA ARG A 63 14.86 22.82 2.88
C ARG A 63 13.81 22.01 3.64
N LYS A 64 13.50 22.41 4.89
CA LYS A 64 12.47 21.76 5.72
C LYS A 64 11.06 21.98 5.14
N THR A 65 10.77 23.19 4.67
CA THR A 65 9.47 23.53 4.07
C THR A 65 9.24 22.79 2.76
N MET A 66 10.27 22.68 1.91
CA MET A 66 10.18 21.93 0.65
C MET A 66 9.90 20.44 0.88
N ALA A 67 10.49 19.84 1.92
CA ALA A 67 10.19 18.46 2.30
C ALA A 67 8.73 18.29 2.76
N ALA A 68 8.20 19.28 3.50
CA ALA A 68 6.83 19.26 3.99
C ALA A 68 5.77 19.26 2.87
N ILE A 69 6.06 19.85 1.69
CA ILE A 69 5.18 19.79 0.51
C ILE A 69 4.89 18.33 0.14
N ARG A 70 5.96 17.52 0.02
CA ARG A 70 5.85 16.11 -0.33
C ARG A 70 5.09 15.32 0.73
N THR A 71 5.36 15.59 2.00
CA THR A 71 4.65 14.98 3.13
C THR A 71 3.16 15.29 3.10
N ALA A 72 2.77 16.54 2.83
CA ALA A 72 1.38 16.94 2.71
C ALA A 72 0.68 16.18 1.56
N ILE A 73 1.32 16.09 0.40
CA ILE A 73 0.79 15.33 -0.74
C ILE A 73 0.62 13.85 -0.37
N SER A 74 1.62 13.22 0.24
CA SER A 74 1.52 11.82 0.66
C SER A 74 0.40 11.59 1.68
N HIS A 75 0.18 12.52 2.61
CA HIS A 75 -0.95 12.43 3.53
C HIS A 75 -2.29 12.49 2.80
N ILE A 76 -2.45 13.38 1.82
CA ILE A 76 -3.70 13.51 1.06
C ILE A 76 -3.92 12.30 0.16
N GLN A 77 -2.86 11.76 -0.46
CA GLN A 77 -2.92 10.48 -1.19
C GLN A 77 -3.42 9.35 -0.28
N ASN A 78 -2.92 9.28 0.95
CA ASN A 78 -3.38 8.28 1.91
C ASN A 78 -4.85 8.46 2.29
N LEU A 79 -5.33 9.70 2.45
CA LEU A 79 -6.75 9.97 2.70
C LEU A 79 -7.62 9.50 1.52
N ILE A 80 -7.18 9.80 0.28
CA ILE A 80 -7.84 9.39 -0.96
C ILE A 80 -7.94 7.85 -1.06
N THR A 81 -6.84 7.13 -0.80
CA THR A 81 -6.84 5.66 -0.80
C THR A 81 -7.66 5.09 0.36
N GLY A 82 -7.71 5.79 1.49
CA GLY A 82 -8.51 5.43 2.65
C GLY A 82 -10.02 5.47 2.38
N VAL A 83 -10.51 6.55 1.76
CA VAL A 83 -11.95 6.70 1.44
C VAL A 83 -12.41 5.84 0.26
N THR A 84 -11.50 5.39 -0.59
CA THR A 84 -11.80 4.52 -1.75
C THR A 84 -11.66 3.06 -1.42
N LYS A 85 -10.44 2.62 -1.06
CA LYS A 85 -10.10 1.21 -0.84
C LYS A 85 -10.17 0.82 0.63
N GLY A 86 -9.83 1.74 1.54
CA GLY A 86 -9.66 1.45 2.97
C GLY A 86 -8.38 0.63 3.26
N TYR A 87 -7.91 0.67 4.50
CA TYR A 87 -6.69 0.02 4.93
C TYR A 87 -6.96 -1.23 5.76
N ARG A 88 -6.12 -2.24 5.54
CA ARG A 88 -6.14 -3.51 6.27
C ARG A 88 -4.73 -3.86 6.73
N TYR A 89 -4.56 -4.02 8.03
CA TYR A 89 -3.29 -4.45 8.63
C TYR A 89 -3.49 -5.85 9.19
N LYS A 90 -2.70 -6.80 8.69
CA LYS A 90 -2.67 -8.17 9.22
C LYS A 90 -1.57 -8.25 10.27
N MET A 91 -1.92 -8.79 11.42
CA MET A 91 -1.00 -9.07 12.51
C MET A 91 -1.00 -10.55 12.82
N ARG A 92 0.17 -11.11 13.08
CA ARG A 92 0.34 -12.51 13.46
C ARG A 92 0.84 -12.64 14.88
N LEU A 93 0.26 -13.58 15.60
CA LEU A 93 0.71 -13.96 16.93
C LEU A 93 1.83 -15.00 16.79
N VAL A 94 2.98 -14.69 17.38
CA VAL A 94 4.16 -15.56 17.42
C VAL A 94 4.38 -15.99 18.85
N TYR A 95 4.52 -17.28 19.07
CA TYR A 95 4.81 -17.87 20.38
C TYR A 95 5.64 -19.14 20.23
N ALA A 96 6.52 -19.39 21.19
CA ALA A 96 7.28 -20.64 21.26
C ALA A 96 6.55 -21.71 22.09
N HIS A 97 6.24 -21.41 23.35
CA HIS A 97 5.73 -22.41 24.31
C HIS A 97 4.39 -22.01 24.94
N PHE A 98 4.18 -20.71 25.20
CA PHE A 98 2.94 -20.23 25.80
C PHE A 98 1.99 -19.75 24.70
N PRO A 99 0.89 -20.48 24.40
CA PRO A 99 -0.05 -20.03 23.37
C PRO A 99 -0.75 -18.75 23.82
N ILE A 100 -0.69 -17.74 22.95
CA ILE A 100 -1.25 -16.41 23.23
C ILE A 100 -2.72 -16.40 22.81
N ASN A 101 -3.61 -16.02 23.73
CA ASN A 101 -5.05 -15.94 23.46
C ASN A 101 -5.47 -14.48 23.30
N ALA A 102 -5.88 -14.08 22.10
CA ALA A 102 -6.38 -12.74 21.79
C ALA A 102 -7.91 -12.69 21.74
N SER A 103 -8.58 -12.34 22.83
CA SER A 103 -10.05 -12.22 22.87
C SER A 103 -10.49 -10.82 22.44
N ILE A 104 -11.49 -10.75 21.58
CA ILE A 104 -12.14 -9.49 21.18
C ILE A 104 -13.48 -9.44 21.92
N PRO A 105 -13.64 -8.60 22.96
CA PRO A 105 -14.95 -8.36 23.57
C PRO A 105 -15.95 -7.81 22.55
N ASN A 106 -17.25 -8.03 22.81
CA ASN A 106 -18.38 -7.80 21.89
C ASN A 106 -18.44 -6.42 21.21
N ASN A 107 -17.74 -5.40 21.74
CA ASN A 107 -17.74 -4.06 21.15
C ASN A 107 -16.71 -3.87 20.02
N SER A 108 -15.87 -4.85 19.67
CA SER A 108 -14.82 -4.76 18.63
C SER A 108 -13.78 -3.62 18.76
N ASP A 109 -13.93 -2.75 19.76
CA ASP A 109 -13.11 -1.57 20.02
C ASP A 109 -11.92 -1.86 20.93
N SER A 110 -11.87 -3.03 21.57
CA SER A 110 -10.74 -3.39 22.43
C SER A 110 -10.36 -4.84 22.22
N ILE A 111 -9.10 -5.14 22.52
CA ILE A 111 -8.52 -6.47 22.45
C ILE A 111 -7.90 -6.84 23.79
N GLU A 112 -8.21 -8.03 24.26
CA GLU A 112 -7.64 -8.60 25.47
C GLU A 112 -6.64 -9.70 25.09
N ILE A 113 -5.40 -9.50 25.49
CA ILE A 113 -4.32 -10.47 25.26
C ILE A 113 -4.06 -11.19 26.57
N ARG A 114 -4.26 -12.50 26.56
CA ARG A 114 -4.11 -13.38 27.72
C ARG A 114 -2.97 -14.36 27.48
N ASN A 115 -2.35 -14.79 28.58
CA ASN A 115 -1.28 -15.80 28.59
C ASN A 115 -0.02 -15.40 27.79
N PHE A 116 0.24 -14.10 27.64
CA PHE A 116 1.48 -13.63 27.02
C PHE A 116 2.69 -14.02 27.88
N LEU A 117 3.60 -14.85 27.35
CA LEU A 117 4.77 -15.36 28.07
C LEU A 117 4.45 -16.07 29.41
N GLY A 118 3.23 -16.60 29.55
CA GLY A 118 2.76 -17.21 30.80
C GLY A 118 2.35 -16.23 31.90
N GLU A 119 2.20 -14.94 31.58
CA GLU A 119 1.72 -13.94 32.54
C GLU A 119 0.25 -14.18 32.92
N LYS A 120 -0.06 -14.08 34.22
CA LYS A 120 -1.44 -14.08 34.73
C LYS A 120 -2.19 -12.77 34.44
N LYS A 121 -1.45 -11.69 34.14
CA LYS A 121 -2.02 -10.36 33.88
C LYS A 121 -2.61 -10.31 32.47
N VAL A 122 -3.87 -9.91 32.36
CA VAL A 122 -4.50 -9.65 31.06
C VAL A 122 -4.07 -8.27 30.56
N ARG A 123 -3.55 -8.21 29.32
CA ARG A 123 -3.18 -6.96 28.67
C ARG A 123 -4.32 -6.54 27.75
N LYS A 124 -5.11 -5.55 28.19
CA LYS A 124 -6.16 -4.93 27.36
C LYS A 124 -5.57 -3.79 26.52
N VAL A 125 -5.89 -3.69 25.23
CA VAL A 125 -5.56 -2.55 24.37
C VAL A 125 -6.86 -2.02 23.80
N ASP A 126 -7.13 -0.74 23.99
CA ASP A 126 -8.27 -0.06 23.39
C ASP A 126 -7.83 0.51 22.02
N MET A 127 -8.68 0.35 21.02
CA MET A 127 -8.46 0.84 19.66
C MET A 127 -8.82 2.30 19.54
N LEU A 128 -8.29 2.92 18.50
CA LEU A 128 -8.66 4.27 18.12
C LEU A 128 -9.98 4.26 17.33
N GLU A 129 -10.65 5.40 17.33
CA GLU A 129 -11.95 5.57 16.69
C GLU A 129 -11.91 5.19 15.20
N GLY A 130 -12.95 4.48 14.73
CA GLY A 130 -13.08 4.08 13.33
C GLY A 130 -12.20 2.90 12.89
N VAL A 131 -11.49 2.25 13.82
CA VAL A 131 -10.72 1.02 13.56
C VAL A 131 -11.45 -0.18 14.15
N LYS A 132 -11.73 -1.19 13.33
CA LYS A 132 -12.36 -2.44 13.74
C LYS A 132 -11.34 -3.57 13.76
N ILE A 133 -11.35 -4.36 14.82
CA ILE A 133 -10.54 -5.59 14.90
C ILE A 133 -11.42 -6.79 14.58
N SER A 134 -10.91 -7.68 13.73
CA SER A 134 -11.48 -9.00 13.49
C SER A 134 -10.40 -10.07 13.64
N ARG A 135 -10.83 -11.29 13.96
CA ARG A 135 -9.96 -12.47 13.89
C ARG A 135 -10.15 -13.11 12.51
N SER A 136 -9.05 -13.47 11.85
CA SER A 136 -9.12 -14.18 10.58
C SER A 136 -9.66 -15.59 10.81
N GLU A 137 -10.66 -16.01 10.03
CA GLU A 137 -11.17 -17.39 10.04
C GLU A 137 -10.28 -18.32 9.22
N LYS A 138 -9.60 -17.77 8.20
CA LYS A 138 -8.81 -18.55 7.22
C LYS A 138 -7.47 -19.00 7.78
N VAL A 139 -6.85 -18.13 8.58
CA VAL A 139 -5.51 -18.33 9.10
C VAL A 139 -5.59 -18.28 10.62
N LYS A 140 -5.14 -19.37 11.26
CA LYS A 140 -5.03 -19.43 12.71
C LYS A 140 -4.02 -18.38 13.20
N ASP A 141 -4.26 -17.82 14.38
CA ASP A 141 -3.32 -16.92 15.06
C ASP A 141 -3.04 -15.62 14.26
N GLU A 142 -4.05 -15.15 13.51
CA GLU A 142 -4.01 -13.90 12.74
C GLU A 142 -5.14 -12.94 13.17
N LEU A 143 -4.76 -11.68 13.37
CA LEU A 143 -5.64 -10.56 13.69
C LEU A 143 -5.64 -9.58 12.52
N ILE A 144 -6.81 -9.07 12.17
CA ILE A 144 -7.01 -8.13 11.07
C ILE A 144 -7.54 -6.83 11.65
N LEU A 145 -6.83 -5.73 11.41
CA LEU A 145 -7.26 -4.39 11.76
C LEU A 145 -7.70 -3.67 10.48
N ASP A 146 -8.98 -3.30 10.45
CA ASP A 146 -9.60 -2.60 9.33
C ASP A 146 -9.95 -1.17 9.72
N GLY A 147 -9.71 -0.22 8.82
CA GLY A 147 -10.11 1.16 9.01
C GLY A 147 -9.92 2.01 7.76
N ASN A 148 -10.46 3.22 7.81
CA ASN A 148 -10.35 4.16 6.69
C ASN A 148 -9.09 5.04 6.78
N ASP A 149 -8.61 5.35 8.00
CA ASP A 149 -7.40 6.15 8.21
C ASP A 149 -6.17 5.28 8.53
N VAL A 150 -5.12 5.41 7.71
CA VAL A 150 -3.86 4.67 7.88
C VAL A 150 -3.17 4.96 9.21
N GLU A 151 -3.27 6.18 9.74
CA GLU A 151 -2.56 6.56 10.97
C GLU A 151 -3.20 5.96 12.20
N LEU A 152 -4.54 5.95 12.23
CA LEU A 152 -5.30 5.34 13.32
C LEU A 152 -5.16 3.82 13.31
N VAL A 153 -5.24 3.19 12.12
CA VAL A 153 -5.04 1.74 11.98
C VAL A 153 -3.61 1.35 12.39
N SER A 154 -2.60 2.05 11.86
CA SER A 154 -1.19 1.78 12.14
C SER A 154 -0.84 2.01 13.62
N ARG A 155 -1.35 3.09 14.22
CA ARG A 155 -1.13 3.39 15.65
C ARG A 155 -1.79 2.33 16.53
N SER A 156 -3.00 1.89 16.19
CA SER A 156 -3.68 0.82 16.92
C SER A 156 -2.89 -0.49 16.88
N ALA A 157 -2.37 -0.88 15.70
CA ALA A 157 -1.47 -2.03 15.58
C ALA A 157 -0.17 -1.85 16.38
N ALA A 158 0.41 -0.65 16.37
CA ALA A 158 1.61 -0.34 17.13
C ALA A 158 1.38 -0.43 18.66
N LEU A 159 0.23 0.00 19.17
CA LEU A 159 -0.13 -0.12 20.59
C LEU A 159 -0.21 -1.58 21.02
N ILE A 160 -0.75 -2.47 20.17
CA ILE A 160 -0.77 -3.91 20.40
C ILE A 160 0.66 -4.46 20.51
N ASN A 161 1.53 -4.13 19.56
CA ASN A 161 2.92 -4.57 19.56
C ASN A 161 3.68 -4.05 20.79
N GLN A 162 3.54 -2.76 21.12
CA GLN A 162 4.17 -2.17 22.29
C GLN A 162 3.74 -2.84 23.60
N LYS A 163 2.45 -3.17 23.72
CA LYS A 163 1.96 -3.96 24.85
C LYS A 163 2.39 -5.43 24.81
N CYS A 164 2.93 -5.94 23.72
CA CYS A 164 3.45 -7.31 23.62
C CYS A 164 4.99 -7.36 23.59
N HIS A 165 5.69 -6.28 23.94
CA HIS A 165 7.14 -6.35 24.09
C HIS A 165 7.55 -7.09 25.36
N VAL A 166 8.45 -8.06 25.18
CA VAL A 166 9.14 -8.77 26.26
C VAL A 166 10.09 -7.79 26.98
N LYS A 167 10.04 -7.79 28.31
CA LYS A 167 10.93 -6.99 29.17
C LYS A 167 11.81 -7.91 30.01
N ASN A 168 12.99 -7.43 30.41
CA ASN A 168 13.91 -8.10 31.34
C ASN A 168 14.38 -9.49 30.88
N LYS A 169 14.35 -9.78 29.57
CA LYS A 169 14.86 -11.00 28.94
C LYS A 169 15.53 -10.67 27.60
N ASP A 170 16.34 -11.57 27.07
CA ASP A 170 16.96 -11.39 25.75
C ASP A 170 15.92 -11.54 24.62
N ILE A 171 15.66 -10.43 23.94
CA ILE A 171 14.70 -10.32 22.83
C ILE A 171 15.08 -11.16 21.60
N ARG A 172 16.32 -11.62 21.48
CA ARG A 172 16.76 -12.45 20.36
C ARG A 172 16.35 -13.92 20.52
N LYS A 173 16.11 -14.33 21.77
CA LYS A 173 15.67 -15.70 22.11
C LYS A 173 14.18 -15.75 22.38
N PHE A 174 13.63 -14.73 23.01
CA PHE A 174 12.20 -14.61 23.29
C PHE A 174 11.53 -13.70 22.26
N LEU A 175 11.17 -14.29 21.13
CA LEU A 175 10.50 -13.63 20.00
C LEU A 175 8.96 -13.68 20.12
N ASP A 176 8.44 -14.05 21.28
CA ASP A 176 7.00 -14.10 21.55
C ASP A 176 6.41 -12.69 21.47
N GLY A 177 5.37 -12.51 20.66
CA GLY A 177 4.83 -11.19 20.37
C GLY A 177 3.70 -11.21 19.35
N ILE A 178 3.13 -10.03 19.08
CA ILE A 178 2.17 -9.84 18.01
C ILE A 178 2.76 -8.80 17.05
N TYR A 179 3.01 -9.22 15.81
CA TYR A 179 3.72 -8.43 14.81
C TYR A 179 2.85 -8.17 13.59
N VAL A 180 3.06 -7.03 12.93
CA VAL A 180 2.41 -6.73 11.65
C VAL A 180 3.08 -7.57 10.57
N SER A 181 2.34 -8.46 9.93
CA SER A 181 2.83 -9.32 8.86
C SER A 181 2.67 -8.65 7.49
N GLU A 182 1.54 -8.00 7.25
CA GLU A 182 1.21 -7.41 5.95
C GLU A 182 0.46 -6.09 6.15
N LYS A 183 0.74 -5.14 5.26
CA LYS A 183 -0.01 -3.88 5.12
C LYS A 183 -0.64 -3.88 3.75
N GLY A 184 -1.96 -3.92 3.69
CA GLY A 184 -2.71 -3.96 2.43
C GLY A 184 -3.92 -3.04 2.43
N THR A 185 -4.67 -3.11 1.34
CA THR A 185 -5.97 -2.45 1.22
C THR A 185 -7.10 -3.48 1.24
N ILE A 186 -8.30 -3.06 1.66
CA ILE A 186 -9.44 -3.98 1.77
C ILE A 186 -9.94 -4.41 0.39
N ALA A 187 -9.87 -3.50 -0.60
CA ALA A 187 -10.38 -3.75 -1.95
C ALA A 187 -9.52 -4.72 -2.78
N GLU A 188 -8.20 -4.78 -2.56
CA GLU A 188 -7.31 -5.69 -3.28
C GLU A 188 -7.63 -7.18 -3.02
N GLU A 189 -8.09 -7.52 -1.81
CA GLU A 189 -8.54 -8.89 -1.50
C GLU A 189 -9.88 -9.27 -2.14
N ALA A 190 -10.67 -8.29 -2.60
CA ALA A 190 -11.89 -8.56 -3.35
C ALA A 190 -11.55 -8.88 -4.82
N TYR A 191 -10.70 -8.07 -5.46
CA TYR A 191 -10.29 -8.31 -6.85
C TYR A 191 -9.49 -9.60 -7.03
N SER A 192 -8.59 -9.94 -6.10
CA SER A 192 -7.86 -11.21 -6.15
C SER A 192 -8.81 -12.42 -6.01
N ARG A 193 -9.92 -12.28 -5.27
CA ARG A 193 -10.98 -13.30 -5.21
C ARG A 193 -11.77 -13.41 -6.52
N TYR A 194 -12.16 -12.29 -7.13
CA TYR A 194 -12.87 -12.32 -8.41
C TYR A 194 -12.01 -12.90 -9.52
N LEU A 195 -10.74 -12.51 -9.62
CA LEU A 195 -9.83 -13.05 -10.63
C LEU A 195 -9.56 -14.54 -10.42
N ALA A 196 -9.38 -14.98 -9.16
CA ALA A 196 -9.23 -16.38 -8.84
C ALA A 196 -10.47 -17.19 -9.24
N VAL A 197 -11.67 -16.69 -8.94
CA VAL A 197 -12.94 -17.34 -9.34
C VAL A 197 -13.12 -17.35 -10.86
N GLU A 198 -12.82 -16.25 -11.57
CA GLU A 198 -12.87 -16.22 -13.04
C GLU A 198 -11.89 -17.22 -13.66
N THR A 199 -10.65 -17.31 -13.15
CA THR A 199 -9.69 -18.32 -13.63
C THR A 199 -10.11 -19.75 -13.31
N LEU A 200 -10.78 -19.98 -12.19
CA LEU A 200 -11.27 -21.32 -11.80
C LEU A 200 -12.50 -21.73 -12.60
N ILE A 201 -13.41 -20.79 -12.88
CA ILE A 201 -14.54 -21.00 -13.80
C ILE A 201 -14.02 -21.29 -15.20
N PHE A 202 -13.05 -20.52 -15.69
CA PHE A 202 -12.44 -20.77 -16.99
C PHE A 202 -11.76 -22.15 -17.07
N PHE A 203 -11.09 -22.59 -15.99
CA PHE A 203 -10.48 -23.91 -15.92
C PHE A 203 -11.52 -25.05 -15.85
N LEU A 204 -12.64 -24.84 -15.16
CA LEU A 204 -13.73 -25.81 -15.08
C LEU A 204 -14.45 -25.96 -16.43
N VAL A 205 -14.72 -24.84 -17.12
CA VAL A 205 -15.35 -24.82 -18.45
C VAL A 205 -14.46 -25.50 -19.50
N LEU A 206 -13.14 -25.35 -19.40
CA LEU A 206 -12.20 -26.07 -20.29
C LEU A 206 -12.14 -27.57 -19.99
N SER A 207 -12.36 -28.00 -18.75
CA SER A 207 -12.40 -29.42 -18.38
C SER A 207 -13.67 -30.12 -18.85
N GLU A 208 -14.81 -29.42 -18.95
CA GLU A 208 -16.06 -29.97 -19.51
C GLU A 208 -16.03 -30.03 -21.05
N ALA A 209 -15.14 -29.27 -21.70
CA ALA A 209 -14.99 -29.26 -23.16
C ALA A 209 -14.17 -30.43 -23.73
N GLU A 210 -13.54 -31.27 -22.88
CA GLU A 210 -12.78 -32.45 -23.31
C GLU A 210 -13.63 -33.74 -23.41
N ASP A 211 -14.90 -33.71 -23.00
CA ASP A 211 -15.80 -34.87 -23.06
C ASP A 211 -16.74 -34.89 -24.30
N ASP A 212 -16.75 -33.86 -25.14
CA ASP A 212 -17.47 -33.88 -26.42
C ASP A 212 -16.54 -34.35 -27.55
N SER A 213 -16.52 -35.67 -27.73
CA SER A 213 -15.97 -36.32 -28.93
C SER A 213 -16.68 -35.79 -30.19
N PRO A 214 -15.96 -35.31 -31.22
CA PRO A 214 -16.60 -34.97 -32.49
C PRO A 214 -16.98 -36.26 -33.22
N GLY A 215 -18.28 -36.56 -33.23
CA GLY A 215 -18.86 -37.59 -34.09
C GLY A 215 -18.81 -37.18 -35.55
N ASP A 216 -18.38 -38.12 -36.39
CA ASP A 216 -18.20 -38.02 -37.83
C ASP A 216 -19.44 -37.47 -38.55
N VAL A 217 -19.25 -36.45 -39.40
CA VAL A 217 -20.17 -36.17 -40.52
C VAL A 217 -19.38 -35.82 -41.76
N GLU A 218 -19.73 -36.56 -42.81
CA GLU A 218 -19.00 -36.79 -44.04
C GLU A 218 -18.86 -35.56 -44.94
N GLU A 219 -17.72 -35.50 -45.62
CA GLU A 219 -17.37 -34.56 -46.66
C GLU A 219 -18.03 -35.02 -47.98
N GLU A 220 -19.15 -34.40 -48.38
CA GLU A 220 -19.67 -34.52 -49.75
C GLU A 220 -19.32 -33.27 -50.58
N CYS A 221 -18.41 -33.50 -51.52
CA CYS A 221 -18.10 -32.64 -52.66
C CYS A 221 -19.32 -32.46 -53.57
N LEU A 222 -19.66 -31.22 -53.95
CA LEU A 222 -20.29 -30.91 -55.23
C LEU A 222 -19.65 -29.68 -55.90
N ALA A 223 -19.30 -29.88 -57.16
CA ALA A 223 -18.58 -29.00 -58.06
C ALA A 223 -19.52 -28.08 -58.88
N GLY A 224 -18.92 -27.05 -59.50
CA GLY A 224 -19.47 -26.20 -60.57
C GLY A 224 -19.80 -24.77 -60.09
N ASP A 225 -19.51 -23.67 -60.76
CA ASP A 225 -18.92 -23.40 -62.08
C ASP A 225 -18.54 -21.90 -62.12
N GLU A 226 -17.56 -21.55 -62.98
CA GLU A 226 -17.39 -20.30 -63.75
C GLU A 226 -17.59 -18.95 -63.03
N SER A 227 -16.62 -18.04 -62.94
CA SER A 227 -15.93 -17.43 -64.08
C SER A 227 -14.86 -16.46 -63.55
N ALA A 228 -13.71 -16.46 -64.23
CA ALA A 228 -12.65 -15.49 -64.07
C ALA A 228 -13.06 -14.16 -64.68
N ASP A 229 -12.62 -13.04 -64.10
CA ASP A 229 -12.09 -11.91 -64.88
C ASP A 229 -11.20 -10.98 -64.04
N VAL A 230 -9.90 -11.13 -64.26
CA VAL A 230 -8.90 -10.11 -64.65
C VAL A 230 -8.72 -8.85 -63.77
N VAL A 231 -7.55 -8.80 -63.13
CA VAL A 231 -6.79 -7.62 -62.69
C VAL A 231 -6.32 -6.80 -63.91
N PRO A 232 -6.15 -5.48 -63.81
CA PRO A 232 -4.83 -4.97 -64.17
C PRO A 232 -4.23 -3.96 -63.19
N ASP A 233 -2.92 -4.10 -63.07
CA ASP A 233 -1.91 -3.33 -62.34
C ASP A 233 -2.01 -1.80 -62.52
N ARG A 234 -1.63 -1.02 -61.48
CA ARG A 234 -0.29 -0.40 -61.36
C ARG A 234 -0.19 0.64 -60.24
N GLU A 235 1.05 0.74 -59.72
CA GLU A 235 1.69 1.88 -59.03
C GLU A 235 1.48 2.03 -57.51
N GLY A 236 2.53 1.71 -56.75
CA GLY A 236 2.85 2.40 -55.48
C GLY A 236 3.79 3.59 -55.76
N PRO A 237 4.36 4.27 -54.73
CA PRO A 237 4.33 3.97 -53.31
C PRO A 237 3.96 5.20 -52.42
N ASP A 238 4.07 4.98 -51.12
CA ASP A 238 4.24 5.97 -50.04
C ASP A 238 3.02 6.21 -49.12
N ASP A 239 3.36 6.02 -47.84
CA ASP A 239 2.68 6.41 -46.61
C ASP A 239 1.66 5.46 -45.95
N ALA A 240 1.98 5.20 -44.67
CA ALA A 240 1.15 4.67 -43.59
C ALA A 240 0.91 3.16 -43.53
N GLN A 241 1.86 2.43 -42.94
CA GLN A 241 1.55 1.23 -42.14
C GLN A 241 1.68 1.54 -40.65
N ALA A 242 0.53 1.81 -40.04
CA ALA A 242 0.23 1.33 -38.71
C ALA A 242 0.04 -0.19 -38.77
N ALA A 243 0.75 -0.94 -37.93
CA ALA A 243 0.24 -2.11 -37.20
C ALA A 243 1.40 -2.94 -36.59
N SER A 244 1.27 -3.16 -35.29
CA SER A 244 1.65 -4.39 -34.58
C SER A 244 3.09 -4.92 -34.76
N ARG A 245 4.00 -4.41 -33.93
CA ARG A 245 5.02 -5.24 -33.30
C ARG A 245 5.11 -4.87 -31.82
N GLN A 246 4.85 -5.84 -30.95
CA GLN A 246 5.22 -5.73 -29.53
C GLN A 246 6.71 -5.39 -29.43
N PRO A 247 7.11 -4.49 -28.53
CA PRO A 247 8.44 -4.54 -27.97
C PRO A 247 8.38 -4.86 -26.49
N HIS A 248 8.90 -6.04 -26.18
CA HIS A 248 9.88 -6.29 -25.14
C HIS A 248 9.74 -5.52 -23.81
N GLN A 249 9.48 -6.30 -22.78
CA GLN A 249 9.75 -5.98 -21.38
C GLN A 249 11.12 -5.29 -21.24
N TYR A 250 11.11 -4.01 -20.86
CA TYR A 250 12.28 -3.38 -20.25
C TYR A 250 12.40 -3.89 -18.82
N VAL A 251 13.14 -4.99 -18.66
CA VAL A 251 13.87 -5.28 -17.42
C VAL A 251 15.13 -4.43 -17.48
N THR A 252 15.23 -3.39 -16.65
CA THR A 252 16.52 -2.75 -16.37
C THR A 252 17.26 -3.55 -15.30
N PRO A 253 18.43 -4.13 -15.59
CA PRO A 253 19.34 -4.60 -14.56
C PRO A 253 20.25 -3.45 -14.15
N LEU A 254 20.24 -3.06 -12.88
CA LEU A 254 21.26 -2.21 -12.29
C LEU A 254 22.18 -3.10 -11.44
N VAL A 255 23.24 -3.63 -12.08
CA VAL A 255 24.42 -4.14 -11.39
C VAL A 255 25.65 -3.53 -12.04
N THR A 256 26.44 -2.85 -11.21
CA THR A 256 27.91 -2.72 -11.15
C THR A 256 28.13 -1.41 -10.37
N GLY A 257 28.78 -1.38 -9.20
CA GLY A 257 30.09 -1.94 -8.91
C GLY A 257 31.06 -0.76 -8.78
N LEU A 258 31.31 -0.30 -7.55
CA LEU A 258 32.49 0.48 -7.22
C LEU A 258 33.09 -0.07 -5.91
N PRO A 259 34.42 0.01 -5.78
CA PRO A 259 35.24 -1.12 -5.36
C PRO A 259 35.34 -1.24 -3.83
N GLY A 260 35.67 -2.46 -3.40
CA GLY A 260 36.04 -2.75 -2.03
C GLY A 260 37.18 -1.86 -1.55
N ARG A 261 37.05 -1.39 -0.32
CA ARG A 261 38.17 -0.93 0.50
C ARG A 261 38.34 -1.94 1.62
N SER A 262 39.53 -2.54 1.61
CA SER A 262 40.01 -3.58 2.49
C SER A 262 40.08 -3.15 3.95
N SER A 263 39.88 -4.12 4.83
CA SER A 263 40.23 -4.08 6.24
C SER A 263 41.74 -3.85 6.41
N SER A 264 42.14 -2.64 6.79
CA SER A 264 43.37 -2.32 7.56
C SER A 264 43.53 -0.80 7.62
N GLU A 265 43.18 -0.19 8.74
CA GLU A 265 43.82 1.03 9.30
C GLU A 265 43.08 1.39 10.59
N TRP A 266 43.61 0.83 11.67
CA TRP A 266 43.50 1.36 13.01
C TRP A 266 44.70 2.28 13.20
N GLU A 267 44.46 3.57 13.41
CA GLU A 267 45.38 4.57 13.99
C GLU A 267 44.45 5.72 14.41
N GLU A 268 44.12 5.84 15.70
CA GLU A 268 44.84 6.71 16.65
C GLU A 268 45.19 8.06 16.03
N ASP A 269 44.33 9.05 16.25
CA ASP A 269 44.76 10.40 16.58
C ASP A 269 43.68 11.10 17.41
N GLY A 270 44.12 11.62 18.56
CA GLY A 270 43.28 12.27 19.55
C GLY A 270 43.20 13.79 19.40
N GLU A 271 42.82 14.37 20.53
CA GLU A 271 42.72 15.80 20.86
C GLU A 271 41.44 16.58 20.53
N SER A 272 40.61 16.61 21.57
CA SER A 272 40.27 17.83 22.34
C SER A 272 39.10 18.71 21.88
N GLN A 273 38.11 18.78 22.79
CA GLN A 273 37.30 19.92 23.25
C GLN A 273 36.13 19.27 24.00
N GLY A 274 36.10 19.23 25.33
CA GLY A 274 36.16 20.37 26.23
C GLY A 274 34.74 20.75 26.58
N ASP A 275 34.12 20.07 27.55
CA ASP A 275 32.88 20.54 28.15
C ASP A 275 32.98 20.47 29.67
N GLY A 276 32.98 21.67 30.24
CA GLY A 276 33.10 21.94 31.66
C GLY A 276 31.83 21.54 32.40
N GLY A 277 32.03 21.12 33.64
CA GLY A 277 30.94 20.94 34.58
C GLY A 277 30.19 22.24 34.87
N ILE A 278 28.90 22.09 35.16
CA ILE A 278 28.17 23.06 35.98
C ILE A 278 27.44 22.26 37.06
N ALA A 279 27.91 22.47 38.28
CA ALA A 279 27.17 22.23 39.51
C ALA A 279 26.28 23.44 39.82
N GLY A 280 25.14 23.20 40.47
CA GLY A 280 24.41 24.17 41.29
C GLY A 280 23.43 25.08 40.55
N ASN A 281 22.12 24.85 40.72
CA ASN A 281 21.34 25.37 41.86
C ASN A 281 20.04 24.58 42.00
#